data_AF-A0A8J8G0U0-F1
#
_entry.id   AF-A0A8J8G0U0-F1
#
_cell.length_a   1.000
_cell.length_b   1.000
_cell.length_c   1.000
_cell.angle_alpha   90.00
_cell.angle_beta   90.00
_cell.angle_gamma   90.00
#
_symmetry.space_group_name_H-M   'P 1'
#
loop_
_entity.id
_entity.type
_entity.pdbx_description
1 polymer ?
#
loop_
_entity_poly.entity_id
_entity_poly.type
_entity_poly.pdbx_seq_one_letter_code
_entity_poly.pdbx_strand_id
1 'polypeptide(L)'
;MVEINESIESNKSKEIVEIDETQKRVRINLYFNPPIRDYQQYLIFGLASSFIGLVIFIVSFVTNLALLILAFALFAIGGLLLYLFYTRKKNYAGKLVSDSELDELLEDDISKIKEYILERLNLDPSQLIIETIYTSYYYPKENSEEEDGDVKFGKDGIPRFSPIMIYAVNFSTEELVLFNLHFDFITGDILNEETIAFYYKDIVTFSTDSTITSVFLNKNITYESFTLFTSAGTSEKVILKDSTIVSSFKDYIPTSEPENVILALRKTLREKKI
;
A
#
# COMPACT_ATOMS: atom_id res chain seq x y z
N MET A 1 19.48 36.41 20.67
CA MET A 1 18.09 36.12 21.10
C MET A 1 17.19 35.68 19.95
N VAL A 2 17.44 36.10 18.69
CA VAL A 2 16.65 35.64 17.52
C VAL A 2 16.94 34.18 17.14
N GLU A 3 18.20 33.73 17.15
CA GLU A 3 18.59 32.35 16.79
C GLU A 3 18.01 31.24 17.71
N ILE A 4 17.67 31.57 18.95
CA ILE A 4 17.11 30.59 19.91
C ILE A 4 15.62 30.32 19.58
N ASN A 5 14.89 31.29 19.06
CA ASN A 5 13.48 31.09 18.70
C ASN A 5 13.31 30.25 17.42
N GLU A 6 14.19 30.41 16.42
CA GLU A 6 14.12 29.62 15.17
C GLU A 6 14.39 28.12 15.42
N SER A 7 15.33 27.79 16.31
CA SER A 7 15.62 26.38 16.66
C SER A 7 14.47 25.69 17.42
N ILE A 8 13.71 26.43 18.23
CA ILE A 8 12.56 25.89 18.97
C ILE A 8 11.38 25.65 18.03
N GLU A 9 11.11 26.57 17.11
CA GLU A 9 10.03 26.40 16.11
C GLU A 9 10.32 25.26 15.14
N SER A 10 11.57 25.11 14.68
CA SER A 10 11.97 23.99 13.82
C SER A 10 11.86 22.62 14.51
N ASN A 11 12.09 22.53 15.81
CA ASN A 11 11.95 21.26 16.53
C ASN A 11 10.48 20.89 16.75
N LYS A 12 9.63 21.88 17.06
CA LYS A 12 8.21 21.67 17.26
C LYS A 12 7.49 21.26 15.97
N SER A 13 7.88 21.82 14.82
CA SER A 13 7.31 21.42 13.52
C SER A 13 7.67 19.97 13.16
N LYS A 14 8.92 19.55 13.38
CA LYS A 14 9.36 18.16 13.18
C LYS A 14 8.58 17.18 14.05
N GLU A 15 8.40 17.48 15.34
CA GLU A 15 7.66 16.63 16.27
C GLU A 15 6.18 16.47 15.86
N ILE A 16 5.53 17.55 15.40
CA ILE A 16 4.15 17.50 14.92
C ILE A 16 4.03 16.63 13.66
N VAL A 17 4.95 16.76 12.71
CA VAL A 17 4.98 15.96 11.47
C VAL A 17 5.22 14.48 11.77
N GLU A 18 6.12 14.17 12.71
CA GLU A 18 6.43 12.79 13.11
C GLU A 18 5.25 12.09 13.81
N ILE A 19 4.52 12.84 14.65
CA ILE A 19 3.30 12.35 15.31
C ILE A 19 2.20 12.07 14.26
N ASP A 20 2.10 12.89 13.22
CA ASP A 20 1.11 12.72 12.15
C ASP A 20 1.41 11.49 11.29
N GLU A 21 2.67 11.30 10.87
CA GLU A 21 3.10 10.13 10.10
C GLU A 21 2.93 8.82 10.89
N THR A 22 3.27 8.79 12.18
CA THR A 22 3.05 7.60 13.02
C THR A 22 1.56 7.22 13.08
N GLN A 23 0.68 8.21 13.20
CA GLN A 23 -0.76 7.96 13.18
C GLN A 23 -1.24 7.49 11.80
N LYS A 24 -0.74 8.09 10.72
CA LYS A 24 -0.99 7.66 9.34
C LYS A 24 -0.66 6.16 9.17
N ARG A 25 0.55 5.72 9.55
CA ARG A 25 0.97 4.31 9.44
C ARG A 25 0.12 3.36 10.29
N VAL A 26 -0.23 3.73 11.52
CA VAL A 26 -1.14 2.93 12.36
C VAL A 26 -2.51 2.76 11.69
N ARG A 27 -3.04 3.81 11.07
CA ARG A 27 -4.33 3.78 10.38
C ARG A 27 -4.29 2.92 9.12
N ILE A 28 -3.23 3.01 8.32
CA ILE A 28 -3.01 2.15 7.15
C ILE A 28 -2.85 0.69 7.59
N ASN A 29 -2.04 0.42 8.60
CA ASN A 29 -1.89 -0.94 9.14
C ASN A 29 -3.23 -1.52 9.62
N LEU A 30 -4.04 -0.73 10.34
CA LEU A 30 -5.38 -1.16 10.76
C LEU A 30 -6.33 -1.43 9.58
N TYR A 31 -6.09 -0.78 8.44
CA TYR A 31 -6.84 -1.06 7.21
C TYR A 31 -6.49 -2.45 6.67
N PHE A 32 -5.20 -2.76 6.47
CA PHE A 32 -4.74 -4.03 5.90
C PHE A 32 -4.86 -5.20 6.89
N ASN A 33 -4.45 -4.95 8.13
CA ASN A 33 -4.41 -5.89 9.24
C ASN A 33 -5.38 -5.46 10.34
N PRO A 34 -6.71 -5.47 10.09
CA PRO A 34 -7.65 -5.22 11.16
C PRO A 34 -7.43 -6.30 12.23
N PRO A 35 -7.53 -5.99 13.53
CA PRO A 35 -7.41 -7.00 14.57
C PRO A 35 -8.57 -7.99 14.45
N ILE A 36 -8.36 -9.04 13.67
CA ILE A 36 -9.32 -10.11 13.43
C ILE A 36 -9.41 -10.90 14.74
N ARG A 37 -10.64 -11.10 15.23
CA ARG A 37 -11.04 -12.00 16.33
C ARG A 37 -10.80 -11.60 17.78
N ASP A 38 -9.82 -10.76 18.11
CA ASP A 38 -9.45 -10.57 19.53
C ASP A 38 -10.55 -9.95 20.40
N TYR A 39 -11.50 -9.23 19.81
CA TYR A 39 -12.65 -8.73 20.54
C TYR A 39 -13.94 -9.56 20.34
N GLN A 40 -14.02 -10.38 19.29
CA GLN A 40 -15.17 -11.27 19.07
C GLN A 40 -15.29 -12.32 20.17
N GLN A 41 -14.17 -12.76 20.75
CA GLN A 41 -14.18 -13.64 21.92
C GLN A 41 -14.90 -13.01 23.12
N TYR A 42 -14.74 -11.71 23.38
CA TYR A 42 -15.47 -11.04 24.46
C TYR A 42 -16.98 -11.00 24.19
N LEU A 43 -17.39 -10.86 22.93
CA LEU A 43 -18.80 -10.95 22.56
C LEU A 43 -19.34 -12.36 22.80
N ILE A 44 -18.65 -13.40 22.31
CA ILE A 44 -19.07 -14.79 22.44
C ILE A 44 -19.12 -15.20 23.92
N PHE A 45 -18.06 -14.97 24.69
CA PHE A 45 -18.01 -15.30 26.11
C PHE A 45 -18.97 -14.44 26.94
N GLY A 46 -19.15 -13.17 26.57
CA GLY A 46 -20.11 -12.27 27.21
C GLY A 46 -21.56 -12.76 27.03
N LEU A 47 -21.93 -13.15 25.82
CA LEU A 47 -23.25 -13.72 25.53
C LEU A 47 -23.44 -15.09 26.18
N ALA A 48 -22.44 -15.97 26.12
CA ALA A 48 -22.50 -17.31 26.70
C ALA A 48 -22.65 -17.26 28.23
N SER A 49 -21.84 -16.45 28.92
CA SER A 49 -21.92 -16.29 30.39
C SER A 49 -23.26 -15.68 30.81
N SER A 50 -23.75 -14.68 30.08
CA SER A 50 -25.07 -14.08 30.35
C SER A 50 -26.21 -15.09 30.15
N PHE A 51 -26.13 -15.94 29.12
CA PHE A 51 -27.12 -16.98 28.85
C PHE A 51 -27.11 -18.06 29.95
N ILE A 52 -25.94 -18.53 30.36
CA ILE A 52 -25.81 -19.51 31.46
C ILE A 52 -26.34 -18.90 32.77
N GLY A 53 -25.99 -17.64 33.05
CA GLY A 53 -26.52 -16.90 34.20
C GLY A 53 -28.04 -16.84 34.20
N LEU A 54 -28.66 -16.58 33.05
CA LEU A 54 -30.11 -16.56 32.89
C LEU A 54 -30.75 -17.92 33.16
N VAL A 55 -30.19 -19.01 32.63
CA VAL A 55 -30.71 -20.36 32.85
C VAL A 55 -30.65 -20.74 34.33
N ILE A 56 -29.50 -20.48 34.99
CA ILE A 56 -29.35 -20.76 36.43
C ILE A 56 -30.31 -19.92 37.25
N PHE A 57 -30.48 -18.64 36.90
CA PHE A 57 -31.42 -17.73 37.57
C PHE A 57 -32.86 -18.29 37.54
N ILE A 58 -33.33 -18.72 36.36
CA ILE A 58 -34.68 -19.26 36.18
C ILE A 58 -34.89 -20.52 37.03
N VAL A 59 -33.92 -21.44 37.04
CA VAL A 59 -34.01 -22.70 37.80
C VAL A 59 -33.92 -22.48 39.31
N SER A 60 -33.16 -21.48 39.74
CA SER A 60 -32.76 -21.31 41.15
C SER A 60 -33.61 -20.31 41.92
N PHE A 61 -34.52 -19.62 41.24
CA PHE A 61 -35.25 -18.46 41.74
C PHE A 61 -35.96 -18.70 43.09
N VAL A 62 -36.38 -19.94 43.36
CA VAL A 62 -37.14 -20.30 44.58
C VAL A 62 -36.39 -21.26 45.50
N THR A 63 -35.29 -21.86 45.03
CA THR A 63 -34.76 -23.10 45.62
C THR A 63 -33.43 -22.93 46.34
N ASN A 64 -32.53 -22.06 45.88
CA ASN A 64 -31.16 -22.03 46.40
C ASN A 64 -30.49 -20.67 46.25
N LEU A 65 -30.21 -20.01 47.38
CA LEU A 65 -29.56 -18.70 47.44
C LEU A 65 -28.14 -18.71 46.82
N ALA A 66 -27.38 -19.80 46.98
CA ALA A 66 -26.02 -19.88 46.44
C ALA A 66 -26.01 -19.91 44.90
N LEU A 67 -26.96 -20.64 44.30
CA LEU A 67 -27.10 -20.66 42.84
C LEU A 67 -27.57 -19.32 42.28
N LEU A 68 -28.39 -18.60 43.04
CA LEU A 68 -28.82 -17.25 42.68
C LEU A 68 -27.64 -16.26 42.70
N ILE A 69 -26.75 -16.33 43.71
CA ILE A 69 -25.50 -15.54 43.73
C ILE A 69 -24.62 -15.88 42.52
N LEU A 70 -24.46 -17.17 42.19
CA LEU A 70 -23.69 -17.60 41.03
C LEU A 70 -24.27 -17.04 39.71
N ALA A 71 -25.59 -17.03 39.56
CA ALA A 71 -26.26 -16.45 38.40
C ALA A 71 -25.95 -14.95 38.25
N PHE A 72 -26.01 -14.18 39.35
CA PHE A 72 -25.64 -12.76 39.34
C PHE A 72 -24.16 -12.53 39.02
N ALA A 73 -23.27 -13.37 39.54
CA ALA A 73 -21.85 -13.31 39.20
C ALA A 73 -21.61 -13.52 37.70
N LEU A 74 -22.30 -14.50 37.09
CA LEU A 74 -22.21 -14.75 35.64
C LEU A 74 -22.78 -13.59 34.82
N PHE A 75 -23.86 -12.94 35.26
CA PHE A 75 -24.36 -11.71 34.62
C PHE A 75 -23.36 -10.55 34.73
N ALA A 76 -22.72 -10.37 35.88
CA ALA A 76 -21.72 -9.33 36.06
C ALA A 76 -20.50 -9.55 35.15
N ILE A 77 -20.02 -10.80 35.05
CA ILE A 77 -18.94 -11.18 34.13
C ILE A 77 -19.37 -10.95 32.68
N GLY A 78 -20.57 -11.40 32.30
CA GLY A 78 -21.11 -11.23 30.95
C GLY A 78 -21.25 -9.75 30.56
N GLY A 79 -21.79 -8.93 31.47
CA GLY A 79 -21.92 -7.48 31.29
C GLY A 79 -20.56 -6.79 31.15
N LEU A 80 -19.57 -7.16 31.95
CA LEU A 80 -18.21 -6.62 31.85
C LEU A 80 -17.57 -6.96 30.49
N LEU A 81 -17.68 -8.22 30.03
CA LEU A 81 -17.14 -8.64 28.74
C LEU A 81 -17.80 -7.92 27.57
N LEU A 82 -19.14 -7.72 27.62
CA LEU A 82 -19.86 -6.94 26.61
C LEU A 82 -19.48 -5.45 26.62
N TYR A 83 -19.22 -4.88 27.80
CA TYR A 83 -18.72 -3.51 27.93
C TYR A 83 -17.31 -3.36 27.34
N LEU A 84 -16.41 -4.31 27.61
CA LEU A 84 -15.07 -4.33 27.01
C LEU A 84 -15.12 -4.50 25.49
N PHE A 85 -16.03 -5.34 24.99
CA PHE A 85 -16.29 -5.47 23.56
C PHE A 85 -16.73 -4.12 22.95
N TYR A 86 -17.70 -3.45 23.58
CA TYR A 86 -18.24 -2.18 23.07
C TYR A 86 -17.18 -1.06 23.07
N THR A 87 -16.46 -0.89 24.17
CA THR A 87 -15.41 0.14 24.30
C THR A 87 -14.27 -0.09 23.30
N ARG A 88 -13.80 -1.33 23.15
CA ARG A 88 -12.81 -1.67 22.11
C ARG A 88 -13.34 -1.39 20.72
N LYS A 89 -14.52 -1.89 20.37
CA LYS A 89 -15.14 -1.65 19.05
C LYS A 89 -15.26 -0.16 18.74
N LYS A 90 -15.67 0.67 19.71
CA LYS A 90 -15.77 2.13 19.54
C LYS A 90 -14.40 2.77 19.28
N ASN A 91 -13.38 2.37 20.05
CA ASN A 91 -12.02 2.88 19.87
C ASN A 91 -11.39 2.48 18.52
N TYR A 92 -11.80 1.35 17.95
CA TYR A 92 -11.37 0.93 16.61
C TYR A 92 -12.15 1.61 15.49
N ALA A 93 -13.47 1.78 15.65
CA ALA A 93 -14.32 2.35 14.61
C ALA A 93 -13.90 3.76 14.20
N GLY A 94 -13.40 4.58 15.14
CA GLY A 94 -12.89 5.92 14.84
C GLY A 94 -11.51 5.96 14.18
N LYS A 95 -10.80 4.83 14.08
CA LYS A 95 -9.45 4.74 13.49
C LYS A 95 -9.43 4.09 12.12
N LEU A 96 -10.51 3.41 11.74
CA LEU A 96 -10.62 2.75 10.44
C LEU A 96 -10.68 3.80 9.33
N VAL A 97 -9.78 3.67 8.38
CA VAL A 97 -9.72 4.48 7.15
C VAL A 97 -10.78 3.96 6.18
N SER A 98 -11.45 4.86 5.47
CA SER A 98 -12.29 4.46 4.33
C SER A 98 -11.43 4.05 3.14
N ASP A 99 -12.03 3.41 2.14
CA ASP A 99 -11.32 3.06 0.91
C ASP A 99 -10.80 4.31 0.19
N SER A 100 -11.62 5.38 0.08
CA SER A 100 -11.22 6.65 -0.55
C SER A 100 -10.14 7.40 0.22
N GLU A 101 -10.22 7.41 1.55
CA GLU A 101 -9.23 8.08 2.38
C GLU A 101 -7.89 7.34 2.31
N LEU A 102 -7.90 6.01 2.16
CA LEU A 102 -6.67 5.26 1.93
C LEU A 102 -6.03 5.65 0.60
N ASP A 103 -6.83 5.84 -0.44
CA ASP A 103 -6.34 6.25 -1.76
C ASP A 103 -5.74 7.67 -1.71
N GLU A 104 -6.35 8.60 -0.96
CA GLU A 104 -5.79 9.93 -0.70
C GLU A 104 -4.43 9.86 0.03
N LEU A 105 -4.32 8.99 1.04
CA LEU A 105 -3.06 8.77 1.77
C LEU A 105 -1.96 8.17 0.88
N LEU A 106 -2.36 7.29 -0.04
CA LEU A 106 -1.46 6.68 -1.01
C LEU A 106 -0.96 7.72 -2.02
N GLU A 107 -1.84 8.55 -2.56
CA GLU A 107 -1.44 9.61 -3.51
C GLU A 107 -0.46 10.59 -2.87
N ASP A 108 -0.69 10.99 -1.62
CA ASP A 108 0.27 11.82 -0.84
C ASP A 108 1.65 11.14 -0.70
N ASP A 109 1.69 9.85 -0.38
CA ASP A 109 2.96 9.11 -0.29
C ASP A 109 3.64 8.97 -1.66
N ILE A 110 2.87 8.69 -2.72
CA ILE A 110 3.40 8.61 -4.08
C ILE A 110 4.00 9.96 -4.49
N SER A 111 3.36 11.09 -4.19
CA SER A 111 3.93 12.42 -4.46
C SER A 111 5.28 12.61 -3.78
N LYS A 112 5.41 12.25 -2.49
CA LYS A 112 6.69 12.30 -1.77
C LYS A 112 7.74 11.37 -2.39
N ILE A 113 7.34 10.19 -2.84
CA ILE A 113 8.23 9.24 -3.51
C ILE A 113 8.71 9.78 -4.86
N LYS A 114 7.85 10.47 -5.63
CA LYS A 114 8.25 11.10 -6.90
C LYS A 114 9.37 12.12 -6.68
N GLU A 115 9.24 12.96 -5.65
CA GLU A 115 10.27 13.92 -5.25
C GLU A 115 11.56 13.21 -4.79
N TYR A 116 11.42 12.19 -3.94
CA TYR A 116 12.53 11.36 -3.49
C TYR A 116 13.32 10.74 -4.64
N ILE A 117 12.64 10.18 -5.65
CA ILE A 117 13.28 9.54 -6.81
C ILE A 117 14.13 10.56 -7.58
N LEU A 118 13.62 11.77 -7.81
CA LEU A 118 14.34 12.81 -8.54
C LEU A 118 15.59 13.26 -7.78
N GLU A 119 15.46 13.47 -6.47
CA GLU A 119 16.59 13.79 -5.58
C GLU A 119 17.61 12.66 -5.55
N ARG A 120 17.15 11.41 -5.40
CA ARG A 120 17.97 10.20 -5.33
C ARG A 120 18.80 9.98 -6.59
N LEU A 121 18.20 10.24 -7.75
CA LEU A 121 18.86 10.16 -9.05
C LEU A 121 19.71 11.40 -9.37
N ASN A 122 19.66 12.44 -8.52
CA ASN A 122 20.30 13.72 -8.74
C ASN A 122 19.93 14.30 -10.13
N LEU A 123 18.67 14.13 -10.53
CA LEU A 123 18.14 14.62 -11.80
C LEU A 123 17.44 15.96 -11.58
N ASP A 124 17.86 16.95 -12.36
CA ASP A 124 17.14 18.21 -12.45
C ASP A 124 15.92 18.02 -13.37
N PRO A 125 14.68 18.29 -12.91
CA PRO A 125 13.49 18.19 -13.74
C PRO A 125 13.58 18.98 -15.05
N SER A 126 14.37 20.05 -15.10
CA SER A 126 14.59 20.86 -16.30
C SER A 126 15.45 20.19 -17.38
N GLN A 127 16.20 19.14 -17.01
CA GLN A 127 17.04 18.35 -17.93
C GLN A 127 16.28 17.17 -18.56
N LEU A 128 15.07 16.89 -18.08
CA LEU A 128 14.23 15.84 -18.60
C LEU A 128 13.60 16.27 -19.93
N ILE A 129 13.71 15.42 -20.95
CA ILE A 129 13.08 15.63 -22.27
C ILE A 129 11.56 15.60 -22.14
N ILE A 130 11.06 14.76 -21.24
CA ILE A 130 9.65 14.63 -20.87
C ILE A 130 9.54 14.43 -19.36
N GLU A 131 8.39 14.75 -18.78
CA GLU A 131 8.10 14.46 -17.37
C GLU A 131 8.35 12.98 -17.06
N THR A 132 8.91 12.70 -15.88
CA THR A 132 9.16 11.34 -15.41
C THR A 132 7.88 10.53 -15.46
N ILE A 133 7.97 9.37 -16.09
CA ILE A 133 6.83 8.48 -16.19
C ILE A 133 6.90 7.52 -15.04
N TYR A 134 5.82 7.51 -14.24
CA TYR A 134 5.65 6.58 -13.15
C TYR A 134 4.69 5.47 -13.56
N THR A 135 5.05 4.24 -13.24
CA THR A 135 4.13 3.10 -13.29
C THR A 135 4.16 2.41 -11.94
N SER A 136 3.03 1.86 -11.51
CA SER A 136 3.04 1.02 -10.31
C SER A 136 2.15 -0.19 -10.50
N TYR A 137 2.57 -1.31 -9.92
CA TYR A 137 1.83 -2.56 -9.99
C TYR A 137 2.07 -3.41 -8.75
N TYR A 138 1.18 -4.37 -8.53
CA TYR A 138 1.34 -5.38 -7.50
C TYR A 138 2.51 -6.29 -7.85
N TYR A 139 3.46 -6.47 -6.95
CA TYR A 139 4.55 -7.42 -7.15
C TYR A 139 4.13 -8.82 -6.65
N PRO A 140 3.63 -9.74 -7.50
CA PRO A 140 3.53 -11.13 -7.11
C PRO A 140 4.95 -11.65 -6.94
N LYS A 141 5.33 -12.04 -5.72
CA LYS A 141 6.63 -12.66 -5.49
C LYS A 141 6.58 -14.05 -6.14
N GLU A 142 7.23 -14.20 -7.29
CA GLU A 142 7.35 -15.51 -7.95
C GLU A 142 7.99 -16.51 -6.97
N ASN A 143 7.22 -17.52 -6.56
CA ASN A 143 7.66 -18.69 -5.78
C ASN A 143 7.90 -18.54 -4.27
N SER A 144 7.36 -17.54 -3.56
CA SER A 144 7.40 -17.59 -2.09
C SER A 144 6.20 -18.35 -1.51
N GLU A 145 6.47 -19.42 -0.75
CA GLU A 145 5.50 -20.06 0.15
C GLU A 145 5.15 -19.18 1.37
N GLU A 146 5.87 -18.07 1.56
CA GLU A 146 5.61 -17.07 2.61
C GLU A 146 4.45 -16.16 2.20
N GLU A 147 3.55 -15.91 3.14
CA GLU A 147 2.33 -15.11 2.97
C GLU A 147 2.63 -13.84 2.15
N ASP A 148 2.01 -13.82 0.97
CA ASP A 148 1.98 -12.72 0.02
C ASP A 148 1.75 -11.40 0.74
N GLY A 149 2.32 -10.31 0.21
CA GLY A 149 2.10 -8.96 0.71
C GLY A 149 0.62 -8.69 1.02
N ASP A 150 0.36 -7.76 1.93
CA ASP A 150 -0.98 -7.47 2.42
C ASP A 150 -1.90 -7.01 1.29
N VAL A 151 -2.79 -7.90 0.82
CA VAL A 151 -3.81 -7.61 -0.19
C VAL A 151 -5.17 -7.50 0.47
N LYS A 152 -5.86 -6.39 0.25
CA LYS A 152 -7.23 -6.18 0.71
C LYS A 152 -8.11 -5.64 -0.41
N PHE A 153 -9.25 -6.28 -0.62
CA PHE A 153 -10.30 -5.74 -1.47
C PHE A 153 -11.10 -4.70 -0.71
N GLY A 154 -11.17 -3.49 -1.25
CA GLY A 154 -12.10 -2.48 -0.76
C GLY A 154 -13.55 -2.87 -1.00
N LYS A 155 -14.47 -2.10 -0.43
CA LYS A 155 -15.92 -2.26 -0.64
C LYS A 155 -16.33 -1.96 -2.08
N ASP A 156 -15.52 -1.19 -2.78
CA ASP A 156 -15.58 -0.90 -4.21
C ASP A 156 -15.11 -2.07 -5.10
N GLY A 157 -14.57 -3.14 -4.52
CA GLY A 157 -14.02 -4.28 -5.25
C GLY A 157 -12.62 -4.01 -5.82
N ILE A 158 -11.99 -2.88 -5.49
CA ILE A 158 -10.64 -2.52 -5.91
C ILE A 158 -9.65 -3.16 -4.92
N PRO A 159 -8.74 -4.03 -5.38
CA PRO A 159 -7.66 -4.54 -4.53
C PRO A 159 -6.66 -3.42 -4.20
N ARG A 160 -6.31 -3.29 -2.93
CA ARG A 160 -5.22 -2.47 -2.43
C ARG A 160 -4.15 -3.40 -1.90
N PHE A 161 -2.90 -3.05 -2.09
CA PHE A 161 -1.78 -3.93 -1.76
C PHE A 161 -0.62 -3.16 -1.14
N SER A 162 0.12 -3.84 -0.27
CA SER A 162 1.45 -3.46 0.19
C SER A 162 2.35 -4.69 0.15
N PRO A 163 3.57 -4.65 -0.43
CA PRO A 163 4.23 -3.49 -1.02
C PRO A 163 3.74 -3.16 -2.43
N ILE A 164 3.96 -1.91 -2.84
CA ILE A 164 3.66 -1.35 -4.17
C ILE A 164 4.96 -1.19 -4.93
N MET A 165 5.09 -1.82 -6.10
CA MET A 165 6.27 -1.61 -6.94
C MET A 165 6.10 -0.33 -7.75
N ILE A 166 7.05 0.58 -7.67
CA ILE A 166 7.05 1.86 -8.41
C ILE A 166 8.22 1.84 -9.37
N TYR A 167 7.94 2.06 -10.65
CA TYR A 167 8.93 2.31 -11.68
C TYR A 167 8.88 3.77 -12.10
N ALA A 168 10.03 4.41 -12.19
CA ALA A 168 10.23 5.71 -12.77
C ALA A 168 11.11 5.59 -14.02
N VAL A 169 10.59 6.07 -15.14
CA VAL A 169 11.32 6.14 -16.42
C VAL A 169 11.67 7.59 -16.68
N ASN A 170 12.95 7.91 -16.57
CA ASN A 170 13.47 9.27 -16.73
C ASN A 170 14.21 9.38 -18.07
N PHE A 171 13.75 10.30 -18.91
CA PHE A 171 14.38 10.59 -20.21
C PHE A 171 15.24 11.84 -20.08
N SER A 172 16.54 11.67 -19.86
CA SER A 172 17.47 12.81 -19.86
C SER A 172 17.94 13.14 -21.28
N THR A 173 18.82 14.14 -21.43
CA THR A 173 19.37 14.51 -22.73
C THR A 173 20.30 13.44 -23.33
N GLU A 174 20.97 12.63 -22.50
CA GLU A 174 22.04 11.72 -22.92
C GLU A 174 21.72 10.24 -22.64
N GLU A 175 20.94 9.99 -21.60
CA GLU A 175 20.63 8.65 -21.10
C GLU A 175 19.16 8.47 -20.72
N LEU A 176 18.71 7.24 -20.82
CA LEU A 176 17.46 6.74 -20.25
C LEU A 176 17.78 6.11 -18.90
N VAL A 177 17.23 6.68 -17.81
CA VAL A 177 17.41 6.16 -16.46
C VAL A 177 16.12 5.50 -16.01
N LEU A 178 16.19 4.20 -15.77
CA LEU A 178 15.15 3.42 -15.13
C LEU A 178 15.46 3.36 -13.64
N PHE A 179 14.44 3.61 -12.84
CA PHE A 179 14.53 3.46 -11.40
C PHE A 179 13.33 2.67 -10.92
N ASN A 180 13.54 1.64 -10.12
CA ASN A 180 12.47 0.86 -9.51
C ASN A 180 12.68 0.73 -8.01
N LEU A 181 11.58 0.75 -7.27
CA LEU A 181 11.57 0.53 -5.83
C LEU A 181 10.30 -0.23 -5.43
N HIS A 182 10.33 -0.81 -4.23
CA HIS A 182 9.18 -1.40 -3.57
C HIS A 182 8.79 -0.50 -2.39
N PHE A 183 7.62 0.12 -2.45
CA PHE A 183 7.11 0.95 -1.37
C PHE A 183 6.20 0.12 -0.46
N ASP A 184 6.63 -0.10 0.79
CA ASP A 184 5.75 -0.67 1.80
C ASP A 184 4.81 0.43 2.31
N PHE A 185 3.58 0.42 1.81
CA PHE A 185 2.58 1.42 2.15
C PHE A 185 2.17 1.37 3.64
N ILE A 186 2.28 0.20 4.27
CA ILE A 186 1.91 -0.01 5.68
C ILE A 186 2.94 0.63 6.60
N THR A 187 4.22 0.38 6.36
CA THR A 187 5.31 0.92 7.20
C THR A 187 5.76 2.30 6.75
N GLY A 188 5.58 2.63 5.47
CA GLY A 188 6.13 3.82 4.83
C GLY A 188 7.56 3.65 4.32
N ASP A 189 8.11 2.43 4.36
CA ASP A 189 9.49 2.17 4.00
C ASP A 189 9.67 2.02 2.48
N ILE A 190 10.82 2.48 2.00
CA ILE A 190 11.29 2.24 0.63
C ILE A 190 12.26 1.05 0.67
N LEU A 191 11.95 0.03 -0.11
CA LEU A 191 12.65 -1.25 -0.18
C LEU A 191 13.13 -1.50 -1.62
N ASN A 192 14.15 -2.34 -1.77
CA ASN A 192 14.61 -2.87 -3.07
C ASN A 192 14.79 -1.80 -4.17
N GLU A 193 15.53 -0.73 -3.86
CA GLU A 193 15.90 0.26 -4.87
C GLU A 193 16.85 -0.33 -5.92
N GLU A 194 16.55 -0.08 -7.18
CA GLU A 194 17.38 -0.44 -8.31
C GLU A 194 17.39 0.72 -9.31
N THR A 195 18.57 0.97 -9.89
CA THR A 195 18.80 2.04 -10.87
C THR A 195 19.57 1.46 -12.04
N ILE A 196 19.02 1.63 -13.23
CA ILE A 196 19.61 1.15 -14.48
C ILE A 196 19.64 2.30 -15.48
N ALA A 197 20.84 2.71 -15.89
CA ALA A 197 21.03 3.76 -16.87
C ALA A 197 21.49 3.20 -18.21
N PHE A 198 20.89 3.71 -19.29
CA PHE A 198 21.24 3.38 -20.66
C PHE A 198 21.57 4.64 -21.46
N TYR A 199 22.78 4.75 -21.98
CA TYR A 199 23.05 5.76 -23.00
C TYR A 199 22.26 5.44 -24.27
N TYR A 200 21.63 6.44 -24.89
CA TYR A 200 20.79 6.23 -26.07
C TYR A 200 21.53 5.58 -27.24
N LYS A 201 22.83 5.89 -27.39
CA LYS A 201 23.71 5.30 -28.41
C LYS A 201 23.92 3.79 -28.25
N ASP A 202 23.79 3.28 -27.03
CA ASP A 202 24.06 1.87 -26.70
C ASP A 202 22.80 1.01 -26.80
N ILE A 203 21.61 1.62 -26.81
CA ILE A 203 20.34 0.94 -27.05
C ILE A 203 20.27 0.56 -28.53
N VAL A 204 20.35 -0.73 -28.88
CA VAL A 204 20.31 -1.18 -30.28
C VAL A 204 18.88 -1.36 -30.76
N THR A 205 18.01 -1.91 -29.93
CA THR A 205 16.60 -2.12 -30.26
C THR A 205 15.74 -2.09 -29.00
N PHE A 206 14.44 -1.95 -29.17
CA PHE A 206 13.46 -2.15 -28.11
C PHE A 206 12.29 -2.98 -28.67
N SER A 207 11.71 -3.86 -27.85
CA SER A 207 10.46 -4.56 -28.14
C SER A 207 9.36 -4.07 -27.22
N THR A 208 8.10 -4.20 -27.65
CA THR A 208 6.92 -3.99 -26.83
C THR A 208 6.15 -5.29 -26.81
N ASP A 209 5.89 -5.83 -25.64
CA ASP A 209 5.27 -7.14 -25.46
C ASP A 209 4.06 -7.00 -24.52
N SER A 210 2.94 -7.60 -24.93
CA SER A 210 1.77 -7.78 -24.07
C SER A 210 1.79 -9.22 -23.56
N THR A 211 2.14 -9.41 -22.29
CA THR A 211 2.25 -10.74 -21.68
C THR A 211 1.04 -10.99 -20.79
N ILE A 212 0.46 -12.19 -20.89
CA ILE A 212 -0.52 -12.69 -19.92
C ILE A 212 0.25 -13.58 -18.95
N THR A 213 0.40 -13.13 -17.71
CA THR A 213 0.91 -13.95 -16.62
C THR A 213 -0.25 -14.40 -15.75
N SER A 214 -0.41 -15.71 -15.59
CA SER A 214 -1.33 -16.26 -14.60
C SER A 214 -0.75 -16.12 -13.19
N VAL A 215 -1.65 -16.10 -12.20
CA VAL A 215 -1.40 -16.20 -10.75
C VAL A 215 -1.37 -14.85 -10.01
N PHE A 216 -2.50 -14.15 -10.02
CA PHE A 216 -2.95 -13.43 -8.82
C PHE A 216 -4.38 -13.86 -8.52
N LEU A 217 -4.59 -14.53 -7.38
CA LEU A 217 -5.93 -14.96 -6.92
C LEU A 217 -6.74 -15.75 -7.98
N ASN A 218 -6.09 -16.67 -8.70
CA ASN A 218 -6.69 -17.43 -9.82
C ASN A 218 -7.26 -16.56 -10.96
N LYS A 219 -6.89 -15.28 -11.04
CA LYS A 219 -7.12 -14.44 -12.21
C LYS A 219 -5.85 -14.34 -13.03
N ASN A 220 -6.02 -14.31 -14.35
CA ASN A 220 -4.94 -13.99 -15.27
C ASN A 220 -4.71 -12.49 -15.21
N ILE A 221 -3.45 -12.10 -15.00
CA ILE A 221 -3.00 -10.73 -15.11
C ILE A 221 -2.40 -10.53 -16.50
N THR A 222 -2.86 -9.54 -17.24
CA THR A 222 -2.25 -9.11 -18.50
C THR A 222 -1.52 -7.81 -18.26
N TYR A 223 -0.23 -7.77 -18.59
CA TYR A 223 0.53 -6.54 -18.53
C TYR A 223 1.23 -6.22 -19.85
N GLU A 224 1.33 -4.93 -20.13
CA GLU A 224 2.13 -4.36 -21.19
C GLU A 224 3.52 -4.06 -20.65
N SER A 225 4.53 -4.38 -21.44
CA SER A 225 5.93 -4.15 -21.09
C SER A 225 6.72 -3.76 -22.33
N PHE A 226 7.87 -3.12 -22.12
CA PHE A 226 8.87 -2.99 -23.17
C PHE A 226 10.19 -3.57 -22.70
N THR A 227 10.95 -4.15 -23.63
CA THR A 227 12.29 -4.66 -23.36
C THR A 227 13.30 -3.85 -24.15
N LEU A 228 14.29 -3.27 -23.47
CA LEU A 228 15.43 -2.60 -24.10
C LEU A 228 16.52 -3.63 -24.36
N PHE A 229 17.21 -3.53 -25.48
CA PHE A 229 18.37 -4.37 -25.81
C PHE A 229 19.58 -3.49 -26.13
N THR A 230 20.71 -3.78 -25.48
CA THR A 230 21.95 -3.03 -25.68
C THR A 230 22.90 -3.72 -26.67
N SER A 231 23.89 -2.99 -27.16
CA SER A 231 24.95 -3.53 -28.02
C SER A 231 25.82 -4.58 -27.31
N ALA A 232 25.87 -4.54 -25.97
CA ALA A 232 26.56 -5.53 -25.14
C ALA A 232 25.79 -6.85 -24.99
N GLY A 233 24.56 -6.94 -25.51
CA GLY A 233 23.69 -8.11 -25.40
C GLY A 233 22.91 -8.18 -24.08
N THR A 234 22.90 -7.12 -23.27
CA THR A 234 22.04 -7.03 -22.09
C THR A 234 20.63 -6.63 -22.50
N SER A 235 19.63 -7.08 -21.74
CA SER A 235 18.24 -6.71 -21.96
C SER A 235 17.54 -6.39 -20.65
N GLU A 236 16.72 -5.36 -20.64
CA GLU A 236 15.98 -4.92 -19.45
C GLU A 236 14.51 -4.76 -19.77
N LYS A 237 13.63 -5.35 -18.95
CA LYS A 237 12.19 -5.39 -19.19
C LYS A 237 11.48 -4.49 -18.19
N VAL A 238 10.80 -3.48 -18.71
CA VAL A 238 10.01 -2.53 -17.92
C VAL A 238 8.53 -2.82 -18.09
N ILE A 239 7.83 -3.00 -16.97
CA ILE A 239 6.38 -3.20 -16.96
C ILE A 239 5.69 -1.83 -16.96
N LEU A 240 4.86 -1.59 -17.97
CA LEU A 240 4.19 -0.32 -18.21
C LEU A 240 2.81 -0.24 -17.55
N LYS A 241 2.03 -1.32 -17.66
CA LYS A 241 0.64 -1.33 -17.18
C LYS A 241 0.12 -2.74 -17.06
N ASP A 242 -0.63 -3.00 -16.00
CA ASP A 242 -1.46 -4.19 -15.87
C ASP A 242 -2.89 -3.87 -16.35
N SER A 243 -3.28 -4.35 -17.53
CA SER A 243 -4.57 -4.04 -18.16
C SER A 243 -5.76 -4.70 -17.45
N THR A 244 -5.53 -5.79 -16.73
CA THR A 244 -6.54 -6.50 -15.92
C THR A 244 -6.81 -5.80 -14.60
N ILE A 245 -5.78 -5.29 -13.93
CA ILE A 245 -5.89 -4.34 -12.82
C ILE A 245 -6.56 -3.08 -13.36
N VAL A 246 -6.09 -2.45 -14.44
CA VAL A 246 -6.65 -1.16 -14.89
C VAL A 246 -8.13 -1.22 -15.32
N SER A 247 -8.63 -2.35 -15.81
CA SER A 247 -10.08 -2.51 -16.05
C SER A 247 -10.94 -2.43 -14.77
N SER A 248 -10.34 -2.75 -13.61
CA SER A 248 -10.96 -2.63 -12.28
C SER A 248 -10.53 -1.36 -11.51
N PHE A 249 -9.44 -0.71 -11.92
CA PHE A 249 -8.76 0.40 -11.20
C PHE A 249 -8.80 1.71 -11.99
N LYS A 250 -9.94 2.03 -12.62
CA LYS A 250 -10.02 2.99 -13.73
C LYS A 250 -9.35 4.36 -13.55
N ASP A 251 -9.04 4.82 -12.32
CA ASP A 251 -8.54 6.18 -12.07
C ASP A 251 -7.50 6.33 -10.91
N TYR A 252 -7.03 5.25 -10.25
CA TYR A 252 -6.47 5.39 -8.88
C TYR A 252 -4.94 5.28 -8.74
N ILE A 253 -4.25 4.80 -9.75
CA ILE A 253 -2.78 4.83 -9.76
C ILE A 253 -2.40 5.75 -10.92
N PRO A 254 -1.65 6.84 -10.67
CA PRO A 254 -1.11 7.69 -11.73
C PRO A 254 -0.06 6.88 -12.51
N THR A 255 -0.55 5.99 -13.38
CA THR A 255 0.23 5.42 -14.47
C THR A 255 0.15 6.42 -15.60
N SER A 256 1.30 6.94 -16.04
CA SER A 256 1.29 7.60 -17.34
C SER A 256 0.83 6.57 -18.36
N GLU A 257 0.01 6.97 -19.34
CA GLU A 257 -0.47 6.01 -20.34
C GLU A 257 0.75 5.31 -20.98
N PRO A 258 0.79 3.96 -21.02
CA PRO A 258 1.90 3.20 -21.61
C PRO A 258 2.25 3.67 -23.02
N GLU A 259 1.23 4.09 -23.77
CA GLU A 259 1.38 4.68 -25.08
C GLU A 259 2.29 5.91 -25.06
N ASN A 260 2.15 6.80 -24.06
CA ASN A 260 3.01 7.97 -23.91
C ASN A 260 4.46 7.57 -23.63
N VAL A 261 4.71 6.53 -22.83
CA VAL A 261 6.07 5.99 -22.61
C VAL A 261 6.66 5.49 -23.91
N ILE A 262 5.91 4.65 -24.62
CA ILE A 262 6.36 4.01 -25.85
C ILE A 262 6.60 5.08 -26.93
N LEU A 263 5.73 6.08 -27.03
CA LEU A 263 5.86 7.18 -27.98
C LEU A 263 7.06 8.06 -27.66
N ALA A 264 7.26 8.42 -26.39
CA ALA A 264 8.42 9.18 -25.95
C ALA A 264 9.72 8.42 -26.21
N LEU A 265 9.78 7.13 -25.84
CA LEU A 265 10.93 6.26 -26.11
C LEU A 265 11.24 6.18 -27.61
N ARG A 266 10.22 5.94 -28.45
CA ARG A 266 10.37 5.89 -29.92
C ARG A 266 10.91 7.20 -30.47
N LYS A 267 10.35 8.33 -30.02
CA LYS A 267 10.75 9.65 -30.47
C LYS A 267 12.21 9.93 -30.09
N THR A 268 12.56 9.74 -28.82
CA THR A 268 13.91 10.02 -28.30
C THR A 268 14.96 9.11 -28.94
N LEU A 269 14.68 7.81 -29.08
CA LEU A 269 15.61 6.88 -29.76
C LEU A 269 15.82 7.24 -31.23
N ARG A 270 14.78 7.74 -31.92
CA ARG A 270 14.89 8.16 -33.32
C ARG A 270 15.72 9.43 -33.47
N GLU A 271 15.57 10.39 -32.55
CA GLU A 271 16.29 11.66 -32.58
C GLU A 271 17.76 11.51 -32.17
N LYS A 272 18.08 10.59 -31.26
CA LYS A 272 19.43 10.43 -30.68
C LYS A 272 20.32 9.39 -31.38
N LYS A 273 19.77 8.56 -32.27
CA LYS A 273 20.53 7.54 -33.04
C LYS A 273 21.11 8.03 -34.37
N ILE A 274 20.76 9.23 -34.80
CA ILE A 274 21.31 9.86 -36.02
C ILE A 274 22.66 10.48 -35.67
#